data_AF-A0A2E4YD08-F1
#
_entry.id   AF-A0A2E4YD08-F1
#
_cell.length_a   1.000
_cell.length_b   1.000
_cell.length_c   1.000
_cell.angle_alpha   90.00
_cell.angle_beta   90.00
_cell.angle_gamma   90.00
#
_symmetry.space_group_name_H-M   'P 1'
#
loop_
_entity.id
_entity.type
_entity.pdbx_description
1 polymer ?
#
loop_
_entity_poly.entity_id
_entity_poly.type
_entity_poly.pdbx_seq_one_letter_code
_entity_poly.pdbx_strand_id
1 'polypeptide(L)'
;ATGGKAIITSTPNLDDDQFALIWSGANKNIDEHGNEKETGINGFKPFKAIWDEHPDRDEIWSKEERTRVGEERFLREHECQFIAFDETLVDSIKLSHLEGKEPLMKTGQVRWYEKINKNSTYVVGLDPAMGTGGDYSAIEVWSLPELVQVAEWQSNRTDVRGQVKTMHDILTILNDEMNELGNRRPEIYWSVENNSLGEAALIVIDEMDEDKFPGEFLHEPKKKGIQKAIRKGFTTSYKTKITACMKLKSWIESDKMVPLSKNLIREFKTFIAKGKSFEAKSGETDDLVSATLLCIRQIQVISRFDEEFMETLGESLDSEDDFNDPLPVLF
;
A
#
# COMPACT_ATOMS: atom_id res chain seq x y z
N ALA A 1 -1.72 11.52 -41.00
CA ALA A 1 -1.93 12.83 -40.37
C ALA A 1 -2.23 13.87 -41.45
N THR A 2 -3.24 14.72 -41.27
CA THR A 2 -3.73 15.72 -42.24
C THR A 2 -2.96 17.06 -42.22
N GLY A 3 -1.75 17.12 -41.65
CA GLY A 3 -0.84 18.27 -41.77
C GLY A 3 -1.13 19.49 -40.89
N GLY A 4 -1.86 19.34 -39.78
CA GLY A 4 -2.11 20.43 -38.81
C GLY A 4 -0.91 20.75 -37.92
N LYS A 5 -0.79 22.01 -37.48
CA LYS A 5 0.17 22.46 -36.44
C LYS A 5 -0.56 22.58 -35.10
N ALA A 6 0.12 22.28 -33.99
CA ALA A 6 -0.42 22.38 -32.63
C ALA A 6 0.58 23.09 -31.70
N ILE A 7 0.05 23.91 -30.79
CA ILE A 7 0.80 24.53 -29.68
C ILE A 7 0.06 24.17 -28.41
N ILE A 8 0.80 23.67 -27.41
CA ILE A 8 0.24 23.26 -26.12
C ILE A 8 0.95 24.09 -25.06
N THR A 9 0.18 24.77 -24.22
CA THR A 9 0.69 25.58 -23.10
C THR A 9 -0.04 25.16 -21.83
N SER A 10 0.71 24.83 -20.78
CA SER A 10 0.16 24.52 -19.46
C SER A 10 1.20 24.86 -18.40
N THR A 11 0.75 25.19 -17.19
CA THR A 11 1.58 25.08 -16.00
C THR A 11 1.65 23.60 -15.57
N PRO A 12 2.77 23.13 -15.00
CA PRO A 12 2.86 21.79 -14.43
C PRO A 12 1.83 21.56 -13.33
N ASN A 13 1.23 20.38 -13.30
CA ASN A 13 0.29 19.97 -12.26
C ASN A 13 0.75 18.65 -11.61
N LEU A 14 0.37 17.49 -12.15
CA LEU A 14 0.88 16.19 -11.72
C LEU A 14 2.03 15.76 -12.65
N ASP A 15 2.96 14.98 -12.15
CA ASP A 15 4.10 14.48 -12.93
C ASP A 15 3.73 13.30 -13.85
N ASP A 16 2.53 12.75 -13.72
CA ASP A 16 1.99 11.65 -14.52
C ASP A 16 0.79 12.04 -15.42
N ASP A 17 0.42 13.32 -15.44
CA ASP A 17 -0.68 13.79 -16.28
C ASP A 17 -0.33 13.80 -17.78
N GLN A 18 -1.34 13.98 -18.62
CA GLN A 18 -1.16 13.96 -20.08
C GLN A 18 -0.18 15.04 -20.57
N PHE A 19 -0.13 16.20 -19.90
CA PHE A 19 0.82 17.24 -20.25
C PHE A 19 2.24 16.88 -19.83
N ALA A 20 2.43 16.27 -18.65
CA ALA A 20 3.71 15.78 -18.17
C ALA A 20 4.28 14.67 -19.07
N LEU A 21 3.44 13.75 -19.55
CA LEU A 21 3.82 12.73 -20.52
C LEU A 21 4.24 13.35 -21.88
N ILE A 22 3.49 14.33 -22.37
CA ILE A 22 3.85 15.07 -23.59
C ILE A 22 5.14 15.87 -23.40
N TRP A 23 5.31 16.52 -22.26
CA TRP A 23 6.51 17.28 -21.91
C TRP A 23 7.74 16.38 -21.82
N SER A 24 7.64 15.25 -21.12
CA SER A 24 8.69 14.24 -21.03
C SER A 24 9.06 13.68 -22.42
N GLY A 25 8.06 13.39 -23.25
CA GLY A 25 8.27 12.96 -24.63
C GLY A 25 8.96 14.03 -25.50
N ALA A 26 8.64 15.30 -25.30
CA ALA A 26 9.25 16.42 -26.04
C ALA A 26 10.72 16.63 -25.64
N ASN A 27 11.07 16.41 -24.37
CA ASN A 27 12.44 16.50 -23.87
C ASN A 27 13.32 15.30 -24.24
N LYS A 28 12.73 14.17 -24.65
CA LYS A 28 13.47 13.04 -25.22
C LYS A 28 13.84 13.32 -26.67
N ASN A 29 14.80 14.22 -26.87
CA ASN A 29 15.23 14.73 -28.18
C ASN A 29 16.56 14.14 -28.65
N ILE A 30 17.07 13.08 -28.01
CA ILE A 30 18.29 12.39 -28.43
C ILE A 30 17.92 11.16 -29.26
N ASP A 31 18.60 10.97 -30.39
CA ASP A 31 18.39 9.81 -31.27
C ASP A 31 19.18 8.56 -30.84
N GLU A 32 18.96 7.45 -31.56
CA GLU A 32 19.62 6.16 -31.31
C GLU A 32 21.15 6.17 -31.51
N HIS A 33 21.69 7.26 -32.05
CA HIS A 33 23.12 7.49 -32.27
C HIS A 33 23.70 8.59 -31.37
N GLY A 34 22.90 9.16 -30.46
CA GLY A 34 23.33 10.20 -29.52
C GLY A 34 23.29 11.62 -30.08
N ASN A 35 22.67 11.86 -31.23
CA ASN A 35 22.53 13.21 -31.79
C ASN A 35 21.25 13.90 -31.28
N GLU A 36 21.33 15.21 -31.02
CA GLU A 36 20.17 16.04 -30.68
C GLU A 36 19.29 16.31 -31.90
N LYS A 37 17.98 16.17 -31.72
CA LYS A 37 16.92 16.49 -32.67
C LYS A 37 16.21 17.76 -32.23
N GLU A 38 15.62 18.48 -33.19
CA GLU A 38 14.84 19.69 -32.91
C GLU A 38 13.54 19.39 -32.13
N THR A 39 13.00 18.18 -32.28
CA THR A 39 11.79 17.72 -31.61
C THR A 39 12.05 16.42 -30.85
N GLY A 40 11.29 16.20 -29.79
CA GLY A 40 11.31 14.94 -29.05
C GLY A 40 10.64 13.79 -29.80
N ILE A 41 10.65 12.60 -29.19
CA ILE A 41 10.06 11.38 -29.75
C ILE A 41 8.57 11.49 -30.10
N ASN A 42 7.87 12.46 -29.54
CA ASN A 42 6.44 12.74 -29.80
C ASN A 42 6.21 13.85 -30.85
N GLY A 43 7.28 14.38 -31.46
CA GLY A 43 7.21 15.43 -32.48
C GLY A 43 7.02 16.85 -31.95
N PHE A 44 7.01 17.06 -30.63
CA PHE A 44 6.94 18.40 -30.02
C PHE A 44 8.34 18.95 -29.71
N LYS A 45 8.48 20.28 -29.78
CA LYS A 45 9.65 21.01 -29.32
C LYS A 45 9.36 21.60 -27.93
N PRO A 46 10.11 21.24 -26.87
CA PRO A 46 9.87 21.76 -25.54
C PRO A 46 10.31 23.23 -25.45
N PHE A 47 9.56 24.02 -24.71
CA PHE A 47 9.88 25.41 -24.38
C PHE A 47 9.41 25.70 -22.95
N LYS A 48 10.32 26.18 -22.10
CA LYS A 48 10.05 26.53 -20.71
C LYS A 48 10.29 28.03 -20.55
N ALA A 49 9.32 28.73 -19.99
CA ALA A 49 9.46 30.11 -19.57
C ALA A 49 9.10 30.22 -18.09
N ILE A 50 10.02 30.67 -17.25
CA ILE A 50 9.79 30.84 -15.81
C ILE A 50 9.58 32.32 -15.46
N TRP A 51 9.39 32.61 -14.17
CA TRP A 51 9.03 33.95 -13.72
C TRP A 51 10.06 35.04 -14.05
N ASP A 52 11.36 34.72 -14.08
CA ASP A 52 12.44 35.70 -14.31
C ASP A 52 12.58 36.14 -15.78
N GLU A 53 11.92 35.42 -16.70
CA GLU A 53 11.81 35.81 -18.11
C GLU A 53 10.76 36.90 -18.34
N HIS A 54 9.94 37.21 -17.34
CA HIS A 54 8.95 38.28 -17.42
C HIS A 54 9.62 39.64 -17.18
N PRO A 55 9.48 40.64 -18.09
CA PRO A 55 10.22 41.90 -18.03
C PRO A 55 9.94 42.73 -16.76
N ASP A 56 8.76 42.55 -16.17
CA ASP A 56 8.32 43.29 -14.97
C ASP A 56 8.57 42.55 -13.64
N ARG A 57 9.27 41.40 -13.64
CA ARG A 57 9.53 40.63 -12.43
C ARG A 57 11.01 40.64 -12.09
N ASP A 58 11.31 40.91 -10.82
CA ASP A 58 12.66 40.94 -10.28
C ASP A 58 12.76 40.09 -9.01
N GLU A 59 13.95 40.06 -8.40
CA GLU A 59 14.14 39.31 -7.14
C GLU A 59 13.28 39.82 -5.98
N ILE A 60 12.91 41.11 -5.98
CA ILE A 60 12.07 41.69 -4.94
C ILE A 60 10.67 41.09 -5.07
N TRP A 61 10.12 41.10 -6.29
CA TRP A 61 8.87 40.44 -6.61
C TRP A 61 8.89 38.95 -6.21
N SER A 62 9.96 38.22 -6.54
CA SER A 62 10.04 36.78 -6.18
C SER A 62 9.97 36.56 -4.67
N LYS A 63 10.64 37.39 -3.86
CA LYS A 63 10.61 37.26 -2.38
C LYS A 63 9.23 37.56 -1.81
N GLU A 64 8.58 38.61 -2.31
CA GLU A 64 7.22 38.97 -1.89
C GLU A 64 6.21 37.90 -2.30
N GLU A 65 6.32 37.39 -3.52
CA GLU A 65 5.45 36.36 -4.07
C GLU A 65 5.64 35.03 -3.32
N ARG A 66 6.89 34.57 -3.12
CA ARG A 66 7.20 33.36 -2.32
C ARG A 66 6.60 33.43 -0.92
N THR A 67 6.62 34.62 -0.30
CA THR A 67 6.00 34.84 1.02
C THR A 67 4.47 34.78 0.95
N ARG A 68 3.87 35.29 -0.13
CA ARG A 68 2.42 35.36 -0.32
C ARG A 68 1.79 34.00 -0.69
N VAL A 69 2.40 33.28 -1.63
CA VAL A 69 1.85 32.03 -2.17
C VAL A 69 2.43 30.78 -1.51
N GLY A 70 3.55 30.93 -0.78
CA GLY A 70 4.33 29.83 -0.23
C GLY A 70 5.34 29.26 -1.22
N GLU A 71 6.43 28.73 -0.70
CA GLU A 71 7.56 28.22 -1.50
C GLU A 71 7.12 27.14 -2.51
N GLU A 72 6.28 26.20 -2.09
CA GLU A 72 5.77 25.12 -2.93
C GLU A 72 4.98 25.64 -4.14
N ARG A 73 4.01 26.52 -3.89
CA ARG A 73 3.17 27.10 -4.94
C ARG A 73 3.99 27.96 -5.89
N PHE A 74 5.02 28.64 -5.36
CA PHE A 74 5.97 29.39 -6.18
C PHE A 74 6.77 28.46 -7.11
N LEU A 75 7.32 27.36 -6.60
CA LEU A 75 8.07 26.40 -7.42
C LEU A 75 7.18 25.79 -8.53
N ARG A 76 5.89 25.54 -8.27
CA ARG A 76 4.95 24.99 -9.28
C ARG A 76 4.49 26.04 -10.29
N GLU A 77 3.98 27.18 -9.83
CA GLU A 77 3.34 28.20 -10.68
C GLU A 77 4.33 29.16 -11.33
N HIS A 78 5.51 29.35 -10.74
CA HIS A 78 6.47 30.37 -11.18
C HIS A 78 7.80 29.79 -11.65
N GLU A 79 8.25 28.64 -11.14
CA GLU A 79 9.42 27.92 -11.68
C GLU A 79 9.08 26.76 -12.61
N CYS A 80 7.78 26.50 -12.81
CA CYS A 80 7.27 25.41 -13.63
C CYS A 80 7.96 24.07 -13.32
N GLN A 81 8.05 23.73 -12.03
CA GLN A 81 8.49 22.41 -11.58
C GLN A 81 7.28 21.47 -11.48
N PHE A 82 7.42 20.23 -11.97
CA PHE A 82 6.46 19.18 -11.68
C PHE A 82 6.67 18.74 -10.22
N ILE A 83 5.91 19.35 -9.31
CA ILE A 83 5.93 19.03 -7.89
C ILE A 83 4.78 18.07 -7.65
N ALA A 84 5.08 16.77 -7.65
CA ALA A 84 4.16 15.80 -7.10
C ALA A 84 4.17 15.95 -5.58
N PHE A 85 3.10 16.54 -5.02
CA PHE A 85 2.80 16.31 -3.60
C PHE A 85 2.13 14.95 -3.53
N ASP A 86 2.94 13.94 -3.27
CA ASP A 86 2.43 12.61 -3.06
C ASP A 86 1.76 12.56 -1.68
N GLU A 87 0.46 12.86 -1.61
CA GLU A 87 -0.30 12.80 -0.37
C GLU A 87 -0.29 11.35 0.14
N THR A 88 0.37 11.10 1.27
CA THR A 88 0.42 9.77 1.88
C THR A 88 -0.94 9.39 2.47
N LEU A 89 -1.26 8.09 2.48
CA LEU A 89 -2.51 7.59 3.09
C LEU A 89 -2.64 8.03 4.56
N VAL A 90 -1.57 7.81 5.33
CA VAL A 90 -1.46 8.23 6.72
C VAL A 90 -0.85 9.62 6.75
N ASP A 91 -1.31 10.47 7.66
CA ASP A 91 -0.77 11.81 7.87
C ASP A 91 0.76 11.80 8.02
N SER A 92 1.43 12.70 7.30
CA SER A 92 2.90 12.76 7.25
C SER A 92 3.53 13.08 8.60
N ILE A 93 2.88 13.88 9.45
CA ILE A 93 3.34 14.18 10.81
C ILE A 93 3.25 12.90 11.65
N LYS A 94 2.15 12.15 11.53
CA LYS A 94 2.02 10.86 12.20
C LYS A 94 3.12 9.88 11.77
N LEU A 95 3.37 9.75 10.47
CA LEU A 95 4.42 8.89 9.91
C LEU A 95 5.82 9.30 10.36
N SER A 96 6.07 10.59 10.58
CA SER A 96 7.36 11.09 11.07
C SER A 96 7.68 10.62 12.50
N HIS A 97 6.65 10.36 13.30
CA HIS A 97 6.79 9.87 14.68
C HIS A 97 6.84 8.34 14.77
N LEU A 98 6.59 7.60 13.69
CA LEU A 98 6.73 6.15 13.68
C LEU A 98 8.21 5.77 13.62
N GLU A 99 8.67 5.07 14.66
CA GLU A 99 10.03 4.55 14.77
C GLU A 99 10.05 3.03 14.64
N GLY A 100 10.69 2.53 13.57
CA GLY A 100 10.87 1.10 13.38
C GLY A 100 11.93 0.53 14.32
N LYS A 101 11.64 -0.65 14.88
CA LYS A 101 12.51 -1.42 15.77
C LYS A 101 13.35 -2.44 14.99
N GLU A 102 14.46 -2.85 15.59
CA GLU A 102 15.18 -4.04 15.11
C GLU A 102 14.40 -5.31 15.51
N PRO A 103 14.39 -6.37 14.67
CA PRO A 103 13.77 -7.64 15.05
C PRO A 103 14.40 -8.22 16.32
N LEU A 104 13.57 -8.69 17.25
CA LEU A 104 14.00 -9.43 18.44
C LEU A 104 14.70 -10.73 18.06
N MET A 105 14.19 -11.40 17.03
CA MET A 105 14.76 -12.61 16.48
C MET A 105 14.41 -12.80 15.00
N LYS A 106 15.11 -13.74 14.36
CA LYS A 106 14.84 -14.16 12.98
C LYS A 106 14.76 -15.67 12.91
N THR A 107 13.75 -16.19 12.21
CA THR A 107 13.65 -17.60 11.83
C THR A 107 13.74 -17.70 10.31
N GLY A 108 14.89 -18.16 9.82
CA GLY A 108 15.22 -18.02 8.40
C GLY A 108 15.22 -16.55 7.97
N GLN A 109 14.28 -16.17 7.11
CA GLN A 109 14.10 -14.79 6.64
C GLN A 109 12.95 -14.03 7.34
N VAL A 110 12.17 -14.72 8.17
CA VAL A 110 11.08 -14.11 8.95
C VAL A 110 11.68 -13.28 10.07
N ARG A 111 11.15 -12.09 10.28
CA ARG A 111 11.60 -11.12 11.30
C ARG A 111 10.51 -10.98 12.36
N TRP A 112 10.84 -11.26 13.61
CA TRP A 112 9.91 -11.19 14.74
C TRP A 112 10.23 -9.96 15.59
N TYR A 113 9.22 -9.15 15.87
CA TYR A 113 9.33 -7.86 16.56
C TYR A 113 8.76 -7.90 17.98
N GLU A 114 7.88 -8.85 18.28
CA GLU A 114 7.33 -9.09 19.62
C GLU A 114 7.44 -10.58 19.98
N LYS A 115 7.40 -10.85 21.29
CA LYS A 115 7.32 -12.23 21.79
C LYS A 115 5.90 -12.75 21.59
N ILE A 116 5.77 -14.05 21.33
CA ILE A 116 4.46 -14.68 21.22
C ILE A 116 3.78 -14.68 22.60
N ASN A 117 2.57 -14.13 22.64
CA ASN A 117 1.70 -14.05 23.79
C ASN A 117 0.57 -15.08 23.63
N LYS A 118 0.54 -16.05 24.54
CA LYS A 118 -0.45 -17.13 24.52
C LYS A 118 -1.91 -16.67 24.66
N ASN A 119 -2.13 -15.46 25.16
CA ASN A 119 -3.47 -14.89 25.38
C ASN A 119 -3.93 -14.01 24.21
N SER A 120 -3.07 -13.75 23.23
CA SER A 120 -3.42 -12.96 22.05
C SER A 120 -3.97 -13.87 20.96
N THR A 121 -4.82 -13.29 20.11
CA THR A 121 -5.22 -13.88 18.83
C THR A 121 -4.28 -13.36 17.75
N TYR A 122 -3.92 -14.18 16.78
CA TYR A 122 -3.00 -13.79 15.69
C TYR A 122 -3.70 -13.78 14.34
N VAL A 123 -3.42 -12.76 13.54
CA VAL A 123 -3.89 -12.64 12.14
C VAL A 123 -2.68 -12.62 11.21
N VAL A 124 -2.65 -13.56 10.25
CA VAL A 124 -1.57 -13.72 9.28
C VAL A 124 -2.09 -13.47 7.86
N GLY A 125 -1.45 -12.59 7.11
CA GLY A 125 -1.82 -12.28 5.73
C GLY A 125 -0.66 -12.51 4.78
N LEU A 126 -0.86 -13.32 3.73
CA LEU A 126 0.09 -13.48 2.62
C LEU A 126 -0.39 -12.73 1.38
N ASP A 127 0.43 -11.80 0.91
CA ASP A 127 0.32 -11.20 -0.41
C ASP A 127 1.35 -11.86 -1.37
N PRO A 128 0.90 -12.74 -2.28
CA PRO A 128 1.80 -13.55 -3.09
C PRO A 128 2.28 -12.82 -4.35
N ALA A 129 3.55 -13.02 -4.69
CA ALA A 129 4.19 -12.49 -5.90
C ALA A 129 4.93 -13.58 -6.68
N MET A 130 5.35 -13.30 -7.91
CA MET A 130 5.85 -14.36 -8.81
C MET A 130 7.19 -14.97 -8.35
N GLY A 131 8.03 -14.19 -7.65
CA GLY A 131 9.35 -14.65 -7.22
C GLY A 131 10.45 -14.54 -8.28
N THR A 132 10.27 -13.68 -9.29
CA THR A 132 11.20 -13.50 -10.43
C THR A 132 12.10 -12.27 -10.34
N GLY A 133 12.12 -11.59 -9.19
CA GLY A 133 12.92 -10.39 -8.92
C GLY A 133 12.23 -9.06 -9.21
N GLY A 134 10.94 -9.08 -9.56
CA GLY A 134 10.06 -7.90 -9.61
C GLY A 134 9.48 -7.60 -8.22
N ASP A 135 8.16 -7.63 -8.14
CA ASP A 135 7.38 -7.39 -6.91
C ASP A 135 7.76 -8.38 -5.79
N TYR A 136 7.67 -7.93 -4.53
CA TYR A 136 7.91 -8.79 -3.39
C TYR A 136 6.63 -9.55 -3.04
N SER A 137 6.80 -10.80 -2.65
CA SER A 137 5.80 -11.46 -1.82
C SER A 137 6.02 -11.04 -0.38
N ALA A 138 4.94 -10.86 0.37
CA ALA A 138 4.96 -10.35 1.72
C ALA A 138 4.03 -11.15 2.64
N ILE A 139 4.48 -11.36 3.89
CA ILE A 139 3.65 -11.92 4.96
C ILE A 139 3.71 -10.96 6.14
N GLU A 140 2.54 -10.64 6.69
CA GLU A 140 2.39 -9.82 7.89
C GLU A 140 1.67 -10.59 8.99
N VAL A 141 2.10 -10.40 10.24
CA VAL A 141 1.52 -11.04 11.43
C VAL A 141 1.19 -9.96 12.45
N TRP A 142 -0.08 -9.87 12.84
CA TRP A 142 -0.58 -8.89 13.81
C TRP A 142 -1.25 -9.60 14.99
N SER A 143 -1.03 -9.09 16.21
CA SER A 143 -1.75 -9.57 17.40
C SER A 143 -3.03 -8.77 17.63
N LEU A 144 -4.06 -9.44 18.14
CA LEU A 144 -5.28 -8.83 18.65
C LEU A 144 -5.42 -9.07 20.16
N PRO A 145 -6.10 -8.17 20.88
CA PRO A 145 -6.76 -6.95 20.37
C PRO A 145 -5.82 -5.74 20.23
N GLU A 146 -4.55 -5.83 20.64
CA GLU A 146 -3.65 -4.67 20.73
C GLU A 146 -3.18 -4.12 19.37
N LEU A 147 -3.44 -4.83 18.26
CA LEU A 147 -3.03 -4.47 16.89
C LEU A 147 -1.54 -4.09 16.80
N VAL A 148 -0.68 -4.91 17.42
CA VAL A 148 0.78 -4.73 17.35
C VAL A 148 1.34 -5.67 16.29
N GLN A 149 2.27 -5.17 15.47
CA GLN A 149 2.97 -6.01 14.50
C GLN A 149 3.91 -6.99 15.22
N VAL A 150 3.73 -8.28 14.99
CA VAL A 150 4.46 -9.35 15.68
C VAL A 150 5.59 -9.88 14.82
N ALA A 151 5.34 -10.08 13.53
CA ALA A 151 6.33 -10.57 12.60
C ALA A 151 6.02 -10.14 11.17
N GLU A 152 7.06 -10.17 10.34
CA GLU A 152 6.92 -10.00 8.90
C GLU A 152 7.88 -10.93 8.13
N TRP A 153 7.58 -11.16 6.87
CA TRP A 153 8.49 -11.72 5.89
C TRP A 153 8.31 -11.04 4.54
N GLN A 154 9.38 -10.90 3.76
CA GLN A 154 9.28 -10.45 2.37
C GLN A 154 10.38 -11.08 1.50
N SER A 155 10.07 -11.39 0.25
CA SER A 155 11.03 -11.84 -0.75
C SER A 155 10.49 -11.65 -2.17
N ASN A 156 11.33 -11.20 -3.09
CA ASN A 156 11.00 -11.15 -4.52
C ASN A 156 11.64 -12.30 -5.32
N ARG A 157 12.28 -13.27 -4.65
CA ARG A 157 12.94 -14.43 -5.29
C ARG A 157 12.42 -15.78 -4.86
N THR A 158 11.54 -15.81 -3.87
CA THR A 158 10.92 -17.04 -3.39
C THR A 158 9.72 -17.34 -4.26
N ASP A 159 9.63 -18.55 -4.79
CA ASP A 159 8.48 -18.99 -5.57
C ASP A 159 7.22 -19.15 -4.70
N VAL A 160 6.06 -19.27 -5.33
CA VAL A 160 4.76 -19.39 -4.63
C VAL A 160 4.76 -20.56 -3.64
N ARG A 161 5.41 -21.69 -3.98
CA ARG A 161 5.51 -22.84 -3.08
C ARG A 161 6.32 -22.51 -1.82
N GLY A 162 7.45 -21.83 -1.97
CA GLY A 162 8.26 -21.35 -0.85
C GLY A 162 7.54 -20.29 -0.01
N GLN A 163 6.72 -19.43 -0.63
CA GLN A 163 5.90 -18.44 0.07
C GLN A 163 4.87 -19.11 0.98
N VAL A 164 4.06 -20.02 0.44
CA VAL A 164 3.06 -20.78 1.20
C VAL A 164 3.72 -21.62 2.30
N LYS A 165 4.87 -22.22 2.01
CA LYS A 165 5.66 -22.92 3.03
C LYS A 165 6.12 -21.98 4.15
N THR A 166 6.57 -20.78 3.82
CA THR A 166 7.00 -19.80 4.83
C THR A 166 5.82 -19.38 5.71
N MET A 167 4.63 -19.20 5.13
CA MET A 167 3.41 -18.95 5.90
C MET A 167 3.07 -20.15 6.81
N HIS A 168 3.15 -21.39 6.30
CA HIS A 168 2.94 -22.60 7.10
C HIS A 168 3.91 -22.69 8.29
N ASP A 169 5.19 -22.38 8.07
CA ASP A 169 6.23 -22.37 9.11
C ASP A 169 5.91 -21.30 10.18
N ILE A 170 5.45 -20.10 9.79
CA ILE A 170 5.00 -19.04 10.71
C ILE A 170 3.82 -19.50 11.56
N LEU A 171 2.79 -20.10 10.95
CA LEU A 171 1.60 -20.59 11.64
C LEU A 171 1.95 -21.70 12.64
N THR A 172 2.91 -22.57 12.28
CA THR A 172 3.40 -23.64 13.14
C THR A 172 4.18 -23.08 14.33
N ILE A 173 5.06 -22.11 14.11
CA ILE A 173 5.77 -21.42 15.21
C ILE A 173 4.78 -20.77 16.19
N LEU A 174 3.79 -20.03 15.67
CA LEU A 174 2.74 -19.43 16.50
C LEU A 174 2.00 -20.49 17.33
N ASN A 175 1.51 -21.54 16.69
CA ASN A 175 0.75 -22.59 17.34
C ASN A 175 1.58 -23.31 18.42
N ASP A 176 2.81 -23.70 18.09
CA ASP A 176 3.65 -24.49 18.98
C ASP A 176 4.09 -23.68 20.19
N GLU A 177 4.54 -22.43 20.00
CA GLU A 177 4.95 -21.57 21.11
C GLU A 177 3.75 -21.23 22.03
N MET A 178 2.56 -20.97 21.47
CA MET A 178 1.35 -20.76 22.28
C MET A 178 0.98 -22.01 23.09
N ASN A 179 1.09 -23.21 22.49
CA ASN A 179 0.87 -24.49 23.18
C ASN A 179 1.87 -24.73 24.31
N GLU A 180 3.16 -24.44 24.08
CA GLU A 180 4.22 -24.55 25.09
C GLU A 180 3.99 -23.58 26.26
N LEU A 181 3.51 -22.37 25.96
CA LEU A 181 3.15 -21.37 26.96
C LEU A 181 1.82 -21.71 27.70
N GLY A 182 1.11 -22.74 27.26
CA GLY A 182 -0.02 -23.35 27.94
C GLY A 182 -1.40 -23.04 27.34
N ASN A 183 -1.47 -22.37 26.18
CA ASN A 183 -2.73 -22.23 25.45
C ASN A 183 -2.96 -23.47 24.56
N ARG A 184 -3.93 -24.31 24.97
CA ARG A 184 -4.29 -25.55 24.27
C ARG A 184 -5.17 -25.36 23.04
N ARG A 185 -5.66 -24.14 22.80
CA ARG A 185 -6.46 -23.75 21.64
C ARG A 185 -5.99 -22.38 21.14
N PRO A 186 -4.79 -22.30 20.53
CA PRO A 186 -4.32 -21.08 19.90
C PRO A 186 -5.34 -20.54 18.90
N GLU A 187 -5.69 -19.26 19.00
CA GLU A 187 -6.56 -18.58 18.04
C GLU A 187 -5.69 -17.89 17.00
N ILE A 188 -5.59 -18.53 15.83
CA ILE A 188 -4.79 -18.07 14.72
C ILE A 188 -5.71 -18.03 13.50
N TYR A 189 -5.81 -16.88 12.86
CA TYR A 189 -6.54 -16.67 11.63
C TYR A 189 -5.57 -16.33 10.53
N TRP A 190 -5.76 -16.90 9.35
CA TRP A 190 -4.87 -16.63 8.24
C TRP A 190 -5.61 -16.58 6.91
N SER A 191 -5.03 -15.87 5.95
CA SER A 191 -5.55 -15.84 4.60
C SER A 191 -4.51 -15.41 3.57
N VAL A 192 -4.88 -15.56 2.30
CA VAL A 192 -4.08 -15.13 1.14
C VAL A 192 -4.86 -14.16 0.29
N GLU A 193 -4.14 -13.19 -0.29
CA GLU A 193 -4.66 -12.33 -1.33
C GLU A 193 -4.95 -13.19 -2.58
N ASN A 194 -6.15 -13.02 -3.16
CA ASN A 194 -6.63 -13.82 -4.29
C ASN A 194 -6.91 -12.98 -5.54
N ASN A 195 -5.93 -12.17 -5.95
CA ASN A 195 -5.85 -11.55 -7.25
C ASN A 195 -4.71 -12.18 -8.05
N SER A 196 -4.94 -12.46 -9.33
CA SER A 196 -3.93 -12.96 -10.28
C SER A 196 -3.17 -14.20 -9.80
N LEU A 197 -2.06 -14.03 -9.07
CA LEU A 197 -1.19 -15.09 -8.59
C LEU A 197 -1.72 -15.80 -7.33
N GLY A 198 -2.67 -15.21 -6.62
CA GLY A 198 -3.30 -15.85 -5.46
C GLY A 198 -3.93 -17.21 -5.76
N GLU A 199 -4.45 -17.43 -6.97
CA GLU A 199 -4.95 -18.75 -7.40
C GLU A 199 -3.85 -19.82 -7.38
N ALA A 200 -2.60 -19.46 -7.70
CA ALA A 200 -1.47 -20.38 -7.59
C ALA A 200 -1.15 -20.70 -6.12
N ALA A 201 -1.26 -19.72 -5.22
CA ALA A 201 -1.09 -19.95 -3.78
C ALA A 201 -2.16 -20.90 -3.24
N LEU A 202 -3.42 -20.74 -3.66
CA LEU A 202 -4.52 -21.64 -3.28
C LEU A 202 -4.31 -23.08 -3.76
N ILE A 203 -3.80 -23.27 -4.98
CA ILE A 203 -3.45 -24.62 -5.48
C ILE A 203 -2.37 -25.24 -4.61
N VAL A 204 -1.33 -24.48 -4.25
CA VAL A 204 -0.26 -24.98 -3.39
C VAL A 204 -0.78 -25.32 -1.99
N ILE A 205 -1.67 -24.50 -1.42
CA ILE A 205 -2.30 -24.78 -0.11
C ILE A 205 -3.06 -26.11 -0.17
N ASP A 206 -3.86 -26.32 -1.21
CA ASP A 206 -4.60 -27.56 -1.43
C ASP A 206 -3.66 -28.77 -1.57
N GLU A 207 -2.58 -28.65 -2.35
CA GLU A 207 -1.53 -29.67 -2.48
C GLU A 207 -0.80 -29.98 -1.17
N MET A 208 -0.61 -28.97 -0.32
CA MET A 208 0.04 -29.10 0.97
C MET A 208 -0.88 -29.67 2.06
N ASP A 209 -2.16 -29.89 1.74
CA ASP A 209 -3.23 -30.30 2.65
C ASP A 209 -3.53 -29.20 3.68
N GLU A 210 -4.56 -28.41 3.39
CA GLU A 210 -5.00 -27.26 4.19
C GLU A 210 -5.18 -27.61 5.68
N ASP A 211 -5.64 -28.84 5.99
CA ASP A 211 -5.83 -29.32 7.36
C ASP A 211 -4.53 -29.40 8.17
N LYS A 212 -3.36 -29.31 7.51
CA LYS A 212 -2.04 -29.25 8.17
C LYS A 212 -1.60 -27.84 8.53
N PHE A 213 -2.32 -26.81 8.11
CA PHE A 213 -2.03 -25.43 8.48
C PHE A 213 -2.70 -25.13 9.83
N PRO A 214 -1.93 -24.76 10.87
CA PRO A 214 -2.53 -24.36 12.14
C PRO A 214 -3.39 -23.10 11.99
N GLY A 215 -4.52 -23.07 12.70
CA GLY A 215 -5.46 -21.95 12.67
C GLY A 215 -6.56 -22.09 11.62
N GLU A 216 -7.39 -21.05 11.50
CA GLU A 216 -8.54 -21.01 10.61
C GLU A 216 -8.22 -20.20 9.34
N PHE A 217 -8.43 -20.83 8.17
CA PHE A 217 -8.29 -20.15 6.88
C PHE A 217 -9.54 -19.31 6.60
N LEU A 218 -9.40 -17.98 6.75
CA LEU A 218 -10.48 -17.04 6.48
C LEU A 218 -10.66 -16.78 4.98
N HIS A 219 -11.90 -16.52 4.57
CA HIS A 219 -12.28 -16.19 3.20
C HIS A 219 -13.27 -15.04 3.16
N GLU A 220 -13.47 -14.45 1.97
CA GLU A 220 -14.52 -13.45 1.78
C GLU A 220 -15.91 -14.00 2.15
N PRO A 221 -16.70 -13.28 2.97
CA PRO A 221 -18.04 -13.71 3.35
C PRO A 221 -18.96 -13.77 2.13
N LYS A 222 -19.87 -14.75 2.11
CA LYS A 222 -20.85 -14.91 1.01
C LYS A 222 -21.70 -13.65 0.87
N LYS A 223 -21.71 -13.07 -0.33
CA LYS A 223 -22.71 -12.06 -0.70
C LYS A 223 -24.09 -12.72 -0.74
N LYS A 224 -25.05 -12.14 -0.01
CA LYS A 224 -26.46 -12.60 0.00
C LYS A 224 -26.96 -12.70 -1.44
N GLY A 225 -27.48 -13.88 -1.82
CA GLY A 225 -28.09 -14.13 -3.14
C GLY A 225 -27.17 -14.72 -4.22
N ILE A 226 -25.86 -14.89 -3.97
CA ILE A 226 -24.95 -15.55 -4.93
C ILE A 226 -24.82 -17.04 -4.57
N GLN A 227 -25.28 -17.93 -5.46
CA GLN A 227 -25.19 -19.39 -5.30
C GLN A 227 -23.84 -20.00 -5.73
N LYS A 228 -22.94 -19.19 -6.31
CA LYS A 228 -21.64 -19.65 -6.81
C LYS A 228 -20.73 -20.06 -5.65
N ALA A 229 -19.87 -21.06 -5.87
CA ALA A 229 -18.89 -21.51 -4.89
C ALA A 229 -18.02 -20.33 -4.40
N ILE A 230 -17.77 -20.28 -3.09
CA ILE A 230 -16.86 -19.30 -2.48
C ILE A 230 -15.46 -19.53 -3.06
N ARG A 231 -14.83 -18.47 -3.58
CA ARG A 231 -13.39 -18.50 -3.79
C ARG A 231 -12.71 -18.38 -2.44
N LYS A 232 -11.79 -19.29 -2.14
CA LYS A 232 -10.94 -19.21 -0.94
C LYS A 232 -10.04 -17.96 -1.04
N GLY A 233 -9.60 -17.47 0.11
CA GLY A 233 -8.83 -16.23 0.23
C GLY A 233 -9.70 -14.97 0.09
N PHE A 234 -9.03 -13.83 -0.10
CA PHE A 234 -9.68 -12.52 -0.24
C PHE A 234 -9.34 -11.87 -1.58
N THR A 235 -10.37 -11.60 -2.38
CA THR A 235 -10.20 -10.82 -3.62
C THR A 235 -10.08 -9.34 -3.29
N THR A 236 -9.07 -8.63 -3.80
CA THR A 236 -8.93 -7.19 -3.56
C THR A 236 -9.56 -6.41 -4.71
N SER A 237 -10.75 -5.85 -4.45
CA SER A 237 -11.43 -4.92 -5.35
C SER A 237 -11.09 -3.48 -4.97
N TYR A 238 -11.35 -2.52 -5.87
CA TYR A 238 -11.21 -1.10 -5.56
C TYR A 238 -11.93 -0.70 -4.25
N LYS A 239 -13.20 -1.10 -4.08
CA LYS A 239 -14.00 -0.78 -2.89
C LYS A 239 -13.37 -1.38 -1.62
N THR A 240 -13.00 -2.66 -1.65
CA THR A 240 -12.42 -3.34 -0.48
C THR A 240 -11.04 -2.82 -0.13
N LYS A 241 -10.22 -2.44 -1.11
CA LYS A 241 -8.93 -1.77 -0.90
C LYS A 241 -9.12 -0.43 -0.20
N ILE A 242 -10.01 0.43 -0.70
CA ILE A 242 -10.27 1.75 -0.09
C ILE A 242 -10.78 1.61 1.34
N THR A 243 -11.73 0.71 1.59
CA THR A 243 -12.24 0.48 2.96
C THR A 243 -11.12 0.05 3.90
N ALA A 244 -10.24 -0.87 3.47
CA ALA A 244 -9.09 -1.29 4.26
C ALA A 244 -8.09 -0.14 4.49
N CYS A 245 -7.80 0.68 3.47
CA CYS A 245 -6.93 1.86 3.59
C CYS A 245 -7.47 2.88 4.60
N MET A 246 -8.77 3.16 4.58
CA MET A 246 -9.38 4.10 5.53
C MET A 246 -9.31 3.58 6.97
N LYS A 247 -9.49 2.27 7.18
CA LYS A 247 -9.32 1.64 8.49
C LYS A 247 -7.86 1.67 8.95
N LEU A 248 -6.92 1.34 8.06
CA LEU A 248 -5.48 1.46 8.31
C LEU A 248 -5.12 2.87 8.78
N LYS A 249 -5.55 3.88 8.01
CA LYS A 249 -5.35 5.29 8.34
C LYS A 249 -5.89 5.60 9.73
N SER A 250 -7.15 5.29 9.99
CA SER A 250 -7.80 5.55 11.28
C SER A 250 -7.07 4.88 12.45
N TRP A 251 -6.68 3.61 12.31
CA TRP A 251 -6.03 2.86 13.39
C TRP A 251 -4.60 3.30 13.65
N ILE A 252 -3.83 3.64 12.61
CA ILE A 252 -2.48 4.19 12.80
C ILE A 252 -2.56 5.58 13.42
N GLU A 253 -3.43 6.47 12.92
CA GLU A 253 -3.53 7.85 13.40
C GLU A 253 -4.06 7.96 14.83
N SER A 254 -4.88 7.00 15.26
CA SER A 254 -5.40 6.90 16.63
C SER A 254 -4.52 6.08 17.58
N ASP A 255 -3.30 5.70 17.18
CA ASP A 255 -2.37 4.87 17.97
C ASP A 255 -2.92 3.49 18.34
N LYS A 256 -3.99 3.03 17.69
CA LYS A 256 -4.55 1.70 17.90
C LYS A 256 -3.70 0.62 17.26
N MET A 257 -3.16 0.88 16.07
CA MET A 257 -2.34 -0.09 15.32
C MET A 257 -0.88 0.35 15.30
N VAL A 258 0.01 -0.54 15.76
CA VAL A 258 1.42 -0.22 16.03
C VAL A 258 2.34 -1.02 15.11
N PRO A 259 2.78 -0.46 13.97
CA PRO A 259 3.81 -1.08 13.14
C PRO A 259 5.17 -0.99 13.82
N LEU A 260 5.95 -2.06 13.77
CA LEU A 260 7.29 -2.15 14.38
C LEU A 260 8.40 -2.28 13.35
N SER A 261 8.09 -2.76 12.15
CA SER A 261 9.05 -2.95 11.08
C SER A 261 9.51 -1.65 10.45
N LYS A 262 10.83 -1.51 10.30
CA LYS A 262 11.43 -0.44 9.51
C LYS A 262 11.04 -0.49 8.03
N ASN A 263 10.84 -1.69 7.49
CA ASN A 263 10.48 -1.86 6.08
C ASN A 263 9.03 -1.45 5.85
N LEU A 264 8.09 -1.93 6.68
CA LEU A 264 6.68 -1.56 6.59
C LEU A 264 6.49 -0.04 6.79
N ILE A 265 7.15 0.54 7.79
CA ILE A 265 7.07 1.99 8.04
C ILE A 265 7.65 2.79 6.86
N ARG A 266 8.68 2.28 6.18
CA ARG A 266 9.19 2.91 4.96
C ARG A 266 8.15 2.87 3.85
N GLU A 267 7.49 1.73 3.62
CA GLU A 267 6.43 1.64 2.62
C GLU A 267 5.24 2.55 2.94
N PHE A 268 4.85 2.69 4.22
CA PHE A 268 3.82 3.67 4.60
C PHE A 268 4.18 5.12 4.26
N LYS A 269 5.47 5.49 4.34
CA LYS A 269 5.97 6.83 3.97
C LYS A 269 5.94 7.08 2.47
N THR A 270 5.81 6.04 1.67
CA THR A 270 5.79 6.09 0.20
C THR A 270 4.49 5.56 -0.38
N PHE A 271 3.48 5.27 0.44
CA PHE A 271 2.16 4.80 0.01
C PHE A 271 1.20 5.97 -0.12
N ILE A 272 0.95 6.36 -1.36
CA ILE A 272 0.49 7.70 -1.73
C ILE A 272 -0.82 7.63 -2.51
N ALA A 273 -1.60 8.71 -2.47
CA ALA A 273 -2.81 8.85 -3.24
C ALA A 273 -2.47 8.90 -4.74
N LYS A 274 -3.13 8.04 -5.51
CA LYS A 274 -3.07 8.06 -6.98
C LYS A 274 -4.45 7.86 -7.58
N GLY A 275 -4.91 8.89 -8.28
CA GLY A 275 -6.28 8.95 -8.79
C GLY A 275 -7.28 8.85 -7.65
N LYS A 276 -8.08 7.77 -7.62
CA LYS A 276 -9.02 7.49 -6.53
C LYS A 276 -8.54 6.40 -5.56
N SER A 277 -7.32 5.91 -5.70
CA SER A 277 -6.76 4.84 -4.87
C SER A 277 -5.44 5.25 -4.23
N PHE A 278 -4.78 4.28 -3.60
CA PHE A 278 -3.46 4.44 -3.02
C PHE A 278 -2.54 3.35 -3.58
N GLU A 279 -1.30 3.69 -3.88
CA GLU A 279 -0.26 2.78 -4.32
C GLU A 279 1.12 3.29 -3.92
N ALA A 280 2.14 2.45 -4.05
CA ALA A 280 3.52 2.90 -3.88
C ALA A 280 3.86 4.05 -4.84
N LYS A 281 4.63 5.02 -4.33
CA LYS A 281 5.31 6.02 -5.16
C LYS A 281 6.17 5.33 -6.21
N SER A 282 6.31 5.96 -7.38
CA SER A 282 7.14 5.42 -8.46
C SER A 282 8.56 5.07 -7.98
N GLY A 283 8.95 3.80 -8.14
CA GLY A 283 10.25 3.27 -7.73
C GLY A 283 10.29 2.67 -6.32
N GLU A 284 9.20 2.76 -5.56
CA GLU A 284 9.04 2.18 -4.22
C GLU A 284 8.15 0.92 -4.26
N THR A 285 8.01 0.23 -3.12
CA THR A 285 7.20 -0.99 -2.97
C THR A 285 6.06 -0.77 -1.97
N ASP A 286 4.96 -1.52 -2.12
CA ASP A 286 3.80 -1.53 -1.22
C ASP A 286 3.31 -2.95 -0.86
N ASP A 287 4.19 -3.95 -1.00
CA ASP A 287 3.84 -5.36 -0.79
C ASP A 287 3.54 -5.65 0.69
N LEU A 288 4.32 -5.10 1.64
CA LEU A 288 4.03 -5.24 3.09
C LEU A 288 2.78 -4.45 3.49
N VAL A 289 2.56 -3.29 2.86
CA VAL A 289 1.31 -2.53 3.03
C VAL A 289 0.12 -3.36 2.55
N SER A 290 0.23 -4.01 1.39
CA SER A 290 -0.83 -4.84 0.82
C SER A 290 -1.13 -6.08 1.67
N ALA A 291 -0.11 -6.76 2.19
CA ALA A 291 -0.28 -7.83 3.20
C ALA A 291 -0.93 -7.31 4.48
N THR A 292 -0.59 -6.10 4.93
CA THR A 292 -1.23 -5.45 6.09
C THR A 292 -2.71 -5.14 5.81
N LEU A 293 -3.05 -4.64 4.62
CA LEU A 293 -4.45 -4.40 4.23
C LEU A 293 -5.25 -5.71 4.24
N LEU A 294 -4.64 -6.83 3.84
CA LEU A 294 -5.26 -8.15 3.96
C LEU A 294 -5.52 -8.54 5.42
N CYS A 295 -4.56 -8.33 6.34
CA CYS A 295 -4.78 -8.55 7.78
C CYS A 295 -5.95 -7.70 8.32
N ILE A 296 -6.04 -6.42 7.93
CA ILE A 296 -7.16 -5.55 8.32
C ILE A 296 -8.50 -6.12 7.85
N ARG A 297 -8.57 -6.60 6.61
CA ARG A 297 -9.80 -7.21 6.07
C ARG A 297 -10.19 -8.49 6.82
N GLN A 298 -9.22 -9.30 7.23
CA GLN A 298 -9.48 -10.45 8.09
C GLN A 298 -10.03 -10.01 9.45
N ILE A 299 -9.44 -8.99 10.07
CA ILE A 299 -9.92 -8.42 11.35
C ILE A 299 -11.36 -7.93 11.23
N GLN A 300 -11.74 -7.27 10.13
CA GLN A 300 -13.12 -6.84 9.87
C GLN A 300 -14.12 -8.00 9.69
N VAL A 301 -13.63 -9.18 9.32
CA VAL A 301 -14.46 -10.39 9.27
C VAL A 301 -14.59 -10.98 10.67
N ILE A 302 -13.48 -11.08 11.41
CA ILE A 302 -13.45 -11.59 12.80
C ILE A 302 -14.34 -10.74 13.71
N SER A 303 -14.25 -9.41 13.63
CA SER A 303 -15.03 -8.49 14.47
C SER A 303 -16.54 -8.66 14.29
N ARG A 304 -17.04 -9.13 13.15
CA ARG A 304 -18.48 -9.37 12.95
C ARG A 304 -19.02 -10.53 13.79
N PHE A 305 -18.15 -11.42 14.27
CA PHE A 305 -18.53 -12.62 15.00
C PHE A 305 -18.23 -12.53 16.50
N ASP A 306 -17.52 -11.48 16.94
CA ASP A 306 -17.03 -11.34 18.30
C ASP A 306 -17.27 -9.92 18.85
N GLU A 307 -18.12 -9.84 19.87
CA GLU A 307 -18.53 -8.59 20.50
C GLU A 307 -17.36 -7.88 21.23
N GLU A 308 -16.37 -8.63 21.75
CA GLU A 308 -15.22 -8.07 22.47
C GLU A 308 -14.25 -7.36 21.51
N PHE A 309 -14.06 -7.93 20.32
CA PHE A 309 -13.30 -7.25 19.26
C PHE A 309 -14.02 -6.00 18.74
N MET A 310 -15.35 -6.03 18.61
CA MET A 310 -16.11 -4.84 18.19
C MET A 310 -15.94 -3.67 19.17
N GLU A 311 -16.08 -3.93 20.48
CA GLU A 311 -15.96 -2.89 21.50
C GLU A 311 -14.56 -2.28 21.53
N THR A 312 -13.52 -3.12 21.49
CA THR A 312 -12.12 -2.66 21.53
C THR A 312 -11.73 -1.88 20.28
N LEU A 313 -12.17 -2.33 19.11
CA LEU A 313 -11.91 -1.66 17.84
C LEU A 313 -12.77 -0.39 17.65
N GLY A 314 -13.82 -0.21 18.47
CA GLY A 314 -14.78 0.88 18.36
C GLY A 314 -15.64 0.75 17.09
N GLU A 315 -15.92 -0.47 16.66
CA GLU A 315 -16.79 -0.73 15.51
C GLU A 315 -18.26 -0.63 15.97
N SER A 316 -18.84 0.57 15.90
CA SER A 316 -20.29 0.69 15.80
C SER A 316 -20.73 -0.02 14.51
N LEU A 317 -21.89 -0.68 14.55
CA LEU A 317 -22.64 -1.10 13.35
C LEU A 317 -23.12 0.15 12.59
N ASP A 318 -22.21 1.00 12.12
CA ASP A 318 -22.52 2.01 11.14
C ASP A 318 -22.55 1.29 9.79
N SER A 319 -23.78 0.89 9.47
CA SER A 319 -24.33 0.53 8.17
C SER A 319 -23.32 0.29 7.06
N GLU A 320 -23.36 -0.93 6.52
CA GLU A 320 -23.21 -1.12 5.08
C GLU A 320 -24.02 -0.02 4.35
N ASP A 321 -23.39 1.10 3.96
CA ASP A 321 -23.75 1.96 2.80
C ASP A 321 -23.22 3.41 2.80
N ASP A 322 -22.49 3.92 3.80
CA ASP A 322 -21.91 5.28 3.69
C ASP A 322 -20.51 5.28 3.05
N PHE A 323 -20.45 4.88 1.78
CA PHE A 323 -19.46 5.46 0.88
C PHE A 323 -20.05 6.78 0.38
N ASN A 324 -19.95 7.84 1.19
CA ASN A 324 -19.99 9.18 0.65
C ASN A 324 -18.69 9.35 -0.14
N ASP A 325 -18.79 9.31 -1.48
CA ASP A 325 -17.74 9.83 -2.37
C ASP A 325 -17.23 11.14 -1.73
N PRO A 326 -15.90 11.35 -1.59
CA PRO A 326 -15.42 12.67 -1.23
C PRO A 326 -16.03 13.64 -2.24
N LEU A 327 -16.73 14.66 -1.72
CA LEU A 327 -17.35 15.67 -2.55
C LEU A 327 -16.30 16.12 -3.57
N PRO A 328 -16.64 16.15 -4.87
CA PRO A 328 -15.70 16.62 -5.87
C PRO A 328 -15.21 17.99 -5.40
N VAL A 329 -13.89 18.12 -5.25
CA VAL A 329 -13.28 19.41 -5.00
C VAL A 329 -13.54 20.20 -6.28
N LEU A 330 -14.61 21.00 -6.25
CA LEU A 330 -14.87 22.01 -7.26
C LEU A 330 -13.77 23.05 -7.10
N PHE A 331 -12.83 23.04 -8.04
CA PHE A 331 -11.99 24.19 -8.33
C PHE A 331 -12.64 25.03 -9.42
#